data_AF-A0A248UET7-F1
#
_entry.id   AF-A0A248UET7-F1
#
_cell.length_a   1.000
_cell.length_b   1.000
_cell.length_c   1.000
_cell.angle_alpha   90.00
_cell.angle_beta   90.00
_cell.angle_gamma   90.00
#
_symmetry.space_group_name_H-M   'P 1'
#
loop_
_entity.id
_entity.type
_entity.pdbx_description
1 polymer ?
#
loop_
_entity_poly.entity_id
_entity_poly.type
_entity_poly.pdbx_seq_one_letter_code
_entity_poly.pdbx_strand_id
1 'polypeptide(L)'
;MARAVIVAEVEDRAAVTLALFRAIWSDGRSLATSQAVVEELASAGIETAVIAARIDTEEAVMQLDKLTDEAATRGVFGSPTMIVNNEMFFGNDRIDFLREELARVEAAA
;
A
#
# COMPACT_ATOMS: atom_id res chain seq x y z
N MET A 1 -0.50 -9.95 1.70
CA MET A 1 -0.98 -8.66 2.24
C MET A 1 -1.21 -7.57 1.18
N ALA A 2 -0.27 -7.23 0.29
CA ALA A 2 -0.45 -6.13 -0.67
C ALA A 2 -1.68 -6.29 -1.58
N ARG A 3 -1.98 -7.53 -2.01
CA ARG A 3 -3.20 -7.86 -2.76
C ARG A 3 -4.49 -7.49 -2.02
N ALA A 4 -4.53 -7.57 -0.68
CA ALA A 4 -5.68 -7.15 0.11
C ALA A 4 -5.95 -5.65 -0.03
N VAL A 5 -4.90 -4.83 -0.06
CA VAL A 5 -5.01 -3.37 -0.28
C VAL A 5 -5.49 -3.06 -1.70
N ILE A 6 -5.05 -3.85 -2.69
CA ILE A 6 -5.47 -3.67 -4.10
C ILE A 6 -6.97 -3.93 -4.26
N VAL A 7 -7.48 -5.01 -3.68
CA VAL A 7 -8.88 -5.44 -3.85
C VAL A 7 -9.86 -4.76 -2.89
N ALA A 8 -9.36 -4.08 -1.86
CA ALA A 8 -10.18 -3.25 -0.98
C ALA A 8 -10.73 -2.03 -1.73
N GLU A 9 -11.93 -1.62 -1.31
CA GLU A 9 -12.53 -0.35 -1.76
C GLU A 9 -11.61 0.82 -1.43
N VAL A 10 -11.61 1.85 -2.28
CA VAL A 10 -10.61 2.93 -2.25
C VAL A 10 -10.61 3.66 -0.91
N GLU A 11 -11.80 3.90 -0.36
CA GLU A 11 -12.04 4.50 0.95
C GLU A 11 -11.46 3.68 2.12
N ASP A 12 -11.39 2.36 1.98
CA ASP A 12 -10.94 1.45 3.05
C ASP A 12 -9.44 1.15 3.00
N ARG A 13 -8.76 1.47 1.89
CA ARG A 13 -7.34 1.13 1.69
C ARG A 13 -6.43 1.65 2.78
N ALA A 14 -6.69 2.85 3.30
CA ALA A 14 -5.91 3.44 4.38
C ALA A 14 -6.08 2.64 5.69
N ALA A 15 -7.31 2.27 6.04
CA ALA A 15 -7.62 1.48 7.22
C ALA A 15 -7.03 0.07 7.12
N VAL A 16 -7.21 -0.60 5.97
CA VAL A 16 -6.62 -1.92 5.67
C VAL A 16 -5.09 -1.86 5.79
N THR A 17 -4.45 -0.88 5.16
CA THR A 17 -2.99 -0.73 5.22
C THR A 17 -2.51 -0.56 6.66
N LEU A 18 -3.15 0.31 7.44
CA LEU A 18 -2.77 0.56 8.83
C LEU A 18 -2.94 -0.67 9.72
N ALA A 19 -4.02 -1.44 9.55
CA ALA A 19 -4.24 -2.68 10.29
C ALA A 19 -3.14 -3.71 10.00
N LEU A 20 -2.79 -3.91 8.72
CA LEU A 20 -1.74 -4.84 8.32
C LEU A 20 -0.35 -4.42 8.83
N PHE A 21 -0.05 -3.12 8.79
CA PHE A 21 1.18 -2.58 9.34
C PHE A 21 1.28 -2.81 10.85
N ARG A 22 0.20 -2.56 11.61
CA ARG A 22 0.17 -2.82 13.07
C ARG A 22 0.38 -4.30 13.37
N ALA A 23 -0.35 -5.19 12.69
CA ALA A 23 -0.24 -6.62 12.90
C ALA A 23 1.21 -7.13 12.74
N ILE A 24 1.93 -6.67 11.71
CA ILE A 24 3.31 -7.10 11.45
C ILE A 24 4.30 -6.40 12.37
N TRP A 25 4.25 -5.07 12.45
CA TRP A 25 5.33 -4.27 13.03
C TRP A 25 5.16 -3.93 14.50
N SER A 26 3.92 -3.89 15.01
CA SER A 26 3.63 -3.72 16.43
C SER A 26 3.51 -5.07 17.12
N ASP A 27 2.73 -5.98 16.51
CA ASP A 27 2.24 -7.17 17.20
C ASP A 27 2.99 -8.45 16.81
N GLY A 28 3.89 -8.38 15.82
CA GLY A 28 4.73 -9.50 15.38
C GLY A 28 3.95 -10.67 14.77
N ARG A 29 2.73 -10.43 14.26
CA ARG A 29 1.88 -11.46 13.65
C ARG A 29 2.38 -11.85 12.27
N SER A 30 2.22 -13.14 11.95
CA SER A 30 2.52 -13.66 10.62
C SER A 30 1.30 -13.54 9.70
N LEU A 31 1.45 -12.80 8.61
CA LEU A 31 0.43 -12.62 7.57
C LEU A 31 0.81 -13.35 6.27
N ALA A 32 1.37 -14.55 6.41
CA ALA A 32 1.93 -15.34 5.31
C ALA A 32 0.88 -15.94 4.37
N THR A 33 -0.38 -16.06 4.81
CA THR A 33 -1.48 -16.60 4.00
C THR A 33 -2.58 -15.56 3.82
N SER A 34 -3.35 -15.69 2.74
CA SER A 34 -4.53 -14.85 2.49
C SER A 34 -5.57 -15.01 3.60
N GLN A 35 -5.71 -16.22 4.14
CA GLN A 35 -6.57 -16.48 5.30
C GLN A 35 -6.13 -15.68 6.53
N ALA A 36 -4.84 -15.70 6.90
CA ALA A 36 -4.33 -14.94 8.04
C ALA A 36 -4.53 -13.42 7.85
N VAL A 37 -4.39 -12.93 6.62
CA VAL A 37 -4.67 -11.53 6.28
C VAL A 37 -6.15 -11.18 6.51
N VAL A 38 -7.07 -12.02 6.03
CA VAL A 38 -8.52 -11.81 6.18
C VAL A 38 -8.93 -11.86 7.66
N GLU A 39 -8.45 -12.84 8.41
CA GLU A 39 -8.74 -12.98 9.84
C GLU A 39 -8.23 -11.79 10.64
N GLU A 40 -7.03 -11.29 10.33
CA GLU A 40 -6.47 -10.11 10.98
C GLU A 40 -7.35 -8.87 10.73
N LEU A 41 -7.72 -8.62 9.47
CA LEU A 41 -8.57 -7.49 9.09
C LEU A 41 -9.95 -7.57 9.76
N ALA A 42 -10.56 -8.76 9.79
CA ALA A 42 -11.82 -8.97 10.48
C ALA A 42 -11.70 -8.69 11.98
N SER A 43 -10.60 -9.10 12.62
CA SER A 43 -10.34 -8.81 14.04
C SER A 43 -10.13 -7.32 14.33
N ALA A 44 -9.69 -6.55 13.33
CA ALA A 44 -9.59 -5.10 13.37
C ALA A 44 -10.92 -4.37 13.08
N GLY A 45 -12.02 -5.11 12.87
CA GLY A 45 -13.35 -4.56 12.59
C GLY A 45 -13.55 -4.09 11.15
N ILE A 46 -12.70 -4.53 10.22
CA ILE A 46 -12.81 -4.21 8.79
C ILE A 46 -13.71 -5.25 8.12
N GLU A 47 -14.61 -4.81 7.25
CA GLU A 47 -15.45 -5.72 6.45
C GLU A 47 -14.59 -6.44 5.40
N THR A 48 -14.58 -7.78 5.43
CA THR A 48 -13.63 -8.57 4.64
C THR A 48 -14.27 -9.37 3.52
N ALA A 49 -15.60 -9.38 3.35
CA ALA A 49 -16.25 -10.22 2.35
C ALA A 49 -15.68 -10.01 0.93
N VAL A 50 -15.51 -8.75 0.51
CA VAL A 50 -14.94 -8.40 -0.80
C VAL A 50 -13.47 -8.81 -0.89
N ILE A 51 -12.69 -8.56 0.16
CA ILE A 51 -11.26 -8.89 0.21
C ILE A 51 -11.07 -10.40 0.12
N ALA A 52 -11.79 -11.18 0.93
CA ALA A 52 -11.71 -12.63 0.96
C ALA A 52 -12.07 -13.26 -0.39
N ALA A 53 -13.08 -12.72 -1.08
CA ALA A 53 -13.50 -13.20 -2.39
C ALA A 53 -12.49 -12.90 -3.51
N ARG A 54 -11.65 -11.86 -3.36
CA ARG A 54 -10.84 -11.31 -4.46
C ARG A 54 -9.33 -11.44 -4.26
N ILE A 55 -8.83 -11.58 -3.03
CA ILE A 55 -7.39 -11.48 -2.71
C ILE A 55 -6.51 -12.48 -3.48
N ASP A 56 -7.05 -13.65 -3.84
CA ASP A 56 -6.35 -14.71 -4.57
C ASP A 56 -6.83 -14.89 -6.02
N THR A 57 -7.64 -13.97 -6.56
CA THR A 57 -8.00 -14.04 -7.98
C THR A 57 -6.82 -13.72 -8.87
N GLU A 58 -6.82 -14.27 -10.08
CA GLU A 58 -5.81 -13.96 -11.11
C GLU A 58 -5.75 -12.45 -11.40
N GLU A 59 -6.90 -11.78 -11.41
CA GLU A 59 -7.00 -10.33 -11.57
C GLU A 59 -6.22 -9.56 -10.49
N ALA A 60 -6.34 -9.96 -9.22
CA ALA A 60 -5.64 -9.31 -8.12
C ALA A 60 -4.12 -9.52 -8.18
N VAL A 61 -3.68 -10.70 -8.63
CA VAL A 61 -2.26 -11.01 -8.85
C VAL A 61 -1.71 -10.17 -10.00
N MET A 62 -2.36 -10.21 -11.16
CA MET A 62 -1.94 -9.43 -12.34
C MET A 62 -1.91 -7.92 -12.06
N GLN A 63 -2.87 -7.41 -11.28
CA GLN A 63 -2.90 -6.00 -10.92
C GLN A 63 -1.73 -5.62 -10.00
N LEU A 64 -1.35 -6.49 -9.04
CA LEU A 64 -0.18 -6.26 -8.21
C LEU A 64 1.11 -6.24 -9.05
N ASP A 65 1.26 -7.21 -9.94
CA ASP A 65 2.43 -7.31 -10.82
C ASP A 65 2.54 -6.07 -11.71
N LYS A 66 1.45 -5.68 -12.37
CA LYS A 66 1.39 -4.48 -13.22
C LYS A 66 1.78 -3.20 -12.47
N LEU A 67 1.25 -2.99 -11.26
CA LEU A 67 1.57 -1.81 -10.46
C LEU A 67 3.04 -1.80 -10.01
N THR A 68 3.60 -2.97 -9.72
CA THR A 68 5.00 -3.13 -9.35
C THR A 68 5.92 -2.87 -10.54
N ASP A 69 5.57 -3.37 -11.72
CA ASP A 69 6.29 -3.14 -12.98
C ASP A 69 6.25 -1.65 -13.40
N GLU A 70 5.11 -0.98 -13.21
CA GLU A 70 4.99 0.45 -13.44
C GLU A 70 5.93 1.25 -12.52
N ALA A 71 5.98 0.89 -11.23
CA ALA A 71 6.89 1.50 -10.28
C ALA A 71 8.36 1.28 -10.67
N ALA A 72 8.73 0.05 -11.03
CA ALA A 72 10.08 -0.29 -11.50
C ALA A 72 10.46 0.48 -12.78
N THR A 73 9.54 0.61 -13.74
CA THR A 73 9.75 1.38 -14.98
C THR A 73 10.01 2.86 -14.70
N ARG A 74 9.42 3.39 -13.62
CA ARG A 74 9.66 4.76 -13.13
C ARG A 74 10.94 4.89 -12.29
N GLY A 75 11.72 3.82 -12.15
CA GLY A 75 12.98 3.80 -11.41
C GLY A 75 12.84 3.55 -9.90
N VAL A 76 11.66 3.15 -9.41
CA VAL A 76 11.48 2.83 -7.99
C VAL A 76 12.28 1.57 -7.65
N PHE A 77 13.15 1.66 -6.65
CA PHE A 77 14.06 0.57 -6.24
C PHE A 77 13.91 0.16 -4.78
N GLY A 78 13.04 0.82 -4.02
CA GLY A 78 12.89 0.56 -2.58
C GLY A 78 11.60 1.13 -2.01
N SER A 79 11.39 0.89 -0.71
CA SER A 79 10.23 1.38 0.04
C SER A 79 10.68 2.06 1.35
N PRO A 80 10.03 3.17 1.75
CA PRO A 80 9.03 3.90 0.99
C PRO A 80 9.65 4.77 -0.10
N THR A 81 8.93 4.91 -1.22
CA THR A 81 9.26 5.85 -2.29
C THR A 81 8.03 6.68 -2.61
N MET A 82 8.19 8.00 -2.62
CA MET A 82 7.16 8.96 -2.99
C MET A 82 7.62 9.73 -4.23
N ILE A 83 6.69 10.12 -5.10
CA ILE A 83 6.99 10.88 -6.32
C ILE A 83 6.05 12.08 -6.39
N VAL A 84 6.62 13.29 -6.54
CA VAL A 84 5.89 14.52 -6.85
C VAL A 84 6.36 15.00 -8.22
N ASN A 85 5.45 15.11 -9.18
CA ASN A 85 5.76 15.30 -10.60
C ASN A 85 6.79 14.26 -11.12
N ASN A 86 8.00 14.72 -11.43
CA ASN A 86 9.10 13.90 -11.93
C ASN A 86 10.21 13.71 -10.88
N GLU A 87 10.04 14.23 -9.66
CA GLU A 87 11.02 14.10 -8.58
C GLU A 87 10.67 12.93 -7.66
N MET A 88 11.68 12.11 -7.36
CA MET A 88 11.56 10.90 -6.53
C MET A 88 12.23 11.12 -5.17
N PHE A 89 11.52 10.73 -4.11
CA PHE A 89 11.96 10.79 -2.72
C PHE A 89 11.93 9.39 -2.11
N PHE A 90 13.10 8.77 -1.93
CA PHE A 90 13.25 7.46 -1.32
C PHE A 90 13.67 7.57 0.16
N GLY A 91 12.89 6.96 1.05
CA GLY A 91 13.15 6.90 2.49
C GLY A 91 12.22 7.80 3.33
N ASN A 92 11.94 7.36 4.56
CA ASN A 92 11.13 8.13 5.52
C ASN A 92 11.83 9.42 5.96
N ASP A 93 13.16 9.46 5.88
CA ASP A 93 14.02 10.61 6.14
C ASP A 93 14.00 11.64 5.01
N ARG A 94 13.12 11.47 4.01
CA ARG A 94 12.90 12.43 2.90
C ARG A 94 11.54 13.13 2.94
N ILE A 95 10.72 12.89 3.96
CA ILE A 95 9.37 13.47 4.06
C ILE A 95 9.39 15.00 4.10
N ASP A 96 10.39 15.63 4.73
CA ASP A 96 10.46 17.10 4.78
C ASP A 96 10.77 17.70 3.39
N PHE A 97 11.71 17.12 2.64
CA PHE A 97 12.01 17.52 1.27
C PHE A 97 10.81 17.31 0.32
N LEU A 98 10.08 16.20 0.51
CA LEU A 98 8.84 15.93 -0.21
C LEU A 98 7.79 17.03 0.02
N ARG A 99 7.66 17.51 1.27
CA ARG A 99 6.72 18.60 1.61
C ARG A 99 7.13 19.92 0.98
N GLU A 100 8.42 20.24 0.97
CA GLU A 100 8.95 21.45 0.33
C GLU A 100 8.68 21.44 -1.18
N GLU A 101 8.95 20.31 -1.85
CA GLU A 101 8.69 20.16 -3.28
C GLU A 101 7.19 20.25 -3.60
N LEU A 102 6.33 19.61 -2.81
CA LEU A 102 4.89 19.71 -2.98
C LEU A 102 4.40 21.16 -2.88
N ALA A 103 4.86 21.91 -1.86
CA ALA A 103 4.51 23.32 -1.70
C ALA A 103 5.01 24.19 -2.87
N ARG A 104 6.20 23.90 -3.41
CA ARG A 104 6.73 24.56 -4.61
C ARG A 104 5.85 24.34 -5.83
N VAL A 105 5.39 23.10 -6.03
CA VAL A 105 4.51 22.72 -7.15
C VAL A 105 3.15 23.40 -7.03
N GLU A 106 2.55 23.41 -5.84
CA GLU A 106 1.26 24.07 -5.59
C GLU A 106 1.34 25.59 -5.80
N ALA A 107 2.45 26.24 -5.43
CA ALA A 107 2.65 27.67 -5.64
C ALA A 107 2.85 28.05 -7.12
N ALA A 108 3.23 27.09 -7.97
CA ALA A 108 3.48 27.31 -9.39
C ALA A 108 2.28 26.95 -10.30
N ALA A 109 1.21 26.39 -9.73
CA ALA A 109 -0.04 26.02 -10.41
C ALA A 109 -1.06 27.17 -10.38
#